data_AF-A0A484AUV4-F1
#
_entry.id   AF-A0A484AUV4-F1
#
_cell.length_a   1.000
_cell.length_b   1.000
_cell.length_c   1.000
_cell.angle_alpha   90.00
_cell.angle_beta   90.00
_cell.angle_gamma   90.00
#
_symmetry.space_group_name_H-M   'P 1'
#
loop_
_entity.id
_entity.type
_entity.pdbx_description
1 polymer ?
#
loop_
_entity_poly.entity_id
_entity_poly.type
_entity_poly.pdbx_seq_one_letter_code
_entity_poly.pdbx_strand_id
1 'polypeptide(L)'
;AVSCGLRNTCGYDAAFFAIPAGLLGSIGLLQYPNITISLYVMWKTLQMLYNWGSEENILPKVPHFNMVLYASFTAVLFHCAILEANSIRNSYYKFLVNISGRRINLFDRRPFQSLGLRSHDRLQEVVKRLKIDMTNPLPIMPLTA
;
A
#
# COMPACT_ATOMS: atom_id res chain seq x y z
N ALA A 1 14.82 3.37 -23.27
CA ALA A 1 14.63 3.52 -24.73
C ALA A 1 14.11 4.90 -25.09
N VAL A 2 12.97 5.35 -24.53
CA VAL A 2 12.39 6.68 -24.84
C VAL A 2 13.34 7.83 -24.50
N SER A 3 13.93 7.86 -23.30
CA SER A 3 14.90 8.91 -22.92
C SER A 3 16.12 8.94 -23.84
N CYS A 4 16.70 7.78 -24.14
CA CYS A 4 17.85 7.68 -25.05
C CYS A 4 17.49 8.05 -26.49
N GLY A 5 16.28 7.70 -26.97
CA GLY A 5 15.80 8.07 -28.30
C GLY A 5 15.55 9.57 -28.43
N LEU A 6 15.01 10.21 -27.39
CA LEU A 6 14.80 11.65 -27.35
C LEU A 6 16.14 12.41 -27.27
N ARG A 7 17.11 11.88 -26.53
CA ARG A 7 18.47 12.41 -26.49
C ARG A 7 19.20 12.28 -27.82
N ASN A 8 19.05 11.15 -28.51
CA ASN A 8 19.66 10.92 -29.82
C ASN A 8 19.05 11.77 -30.93
N THR A 9 17.78 12.18 -30.79
CA THR A 9 17.08 12.99 -31.80
C THR A 9 17.21 14.49 -31.55
N CYS A 10 17.24 14.94 -30.29
CA CYS A 10 17.37 16.36 -29.95
C CYS A 10 18.82 16.83 -29.72
N GLY A 11 19.79 15.93 -29.52
CA GLY A 11 21.21 16.28 -29.38
C GLY A 11 21.60 17.08 -28.12
N TYR A 12 20.66 17.26 -27.17
CA TYR A 12 20.85 17.97 -25.90
C TYR A 12 20.31 17.13 -24.74
N ASP A 13 20.91 17.26 -23.56
CA ASP A 13 20.48 16.63 -22.31
C ASP A 13 19.66 17.62 -21.46
N ALA A 14 18.33 17.48 -21.51
CA ALA A 14 17.40 18.23 -20.66
C ALA A 14 16.73 17.32 -19.62
N ALA A 15 16.57 17.81 -18.39
CA ALA A 15 15.77 17.12 -17.36
C ALA A 15 14.30 16.92 -17.78
N PHE A 16 13.78 17.78 -18.67
CA PHE A 16 12.42 17.69 -19.19
C PHE A 16 12.13 16.40 -19.97
N PHE A 17 13.16 15.74 -20.55
CA PHE A 17 12.98 14.48 -21.28
C PHE A 17 12.64 13.29 -20.37
N ALA A 18 12.84 13.43 -19.06
CA ALA A 18 12.42 12.42 -18.09
C ALA A 18 10.89 12.34 -17.93
N ILE A 19 10.18 13.46 -18.13
CA ILE A 19 8.72 13.54 -17.97
C ILE A 19 7.98 12.65 -18.99
N PRO A 20 8.18 12.79 -20.32
CA PRO A 20 7.51 11.94 -21.30
C PRO A 20 7.97 10.47 -21.23
N ALA A 21 9.24 10.22 -20.89
CA ALA A 21 9.74 8.86 -20.69
C ALA A 21 9.08 8.18 -19.48
N GLY A 22 8.89 8.90 -18.38
CA GLY A 22 8.16 8.42 -17.21
C GLY A 22 6.69 8.17 -17.51
N LEU A 23 6.04 9.06 -18.27
CA LEU A 23 4.63 8.93 -18.63
C LEU A 23 4.36 7.71 -19.53
N LEU A 24 5.19 7.51 -20.56
CA LEU A 24 5.11 6.31 -21.40
C LEU A 24 5.44 5.03 -20.64
N GLY A 25 6.41 5.08 -19.72
CA GLY A 25 6.72 3.95 -18.82
C GLY A 25 5.55 3.60 -17.90
N SER A 26 4.84 4.62 -17.39
CA SER A 26 3.66 4.43 -16.53
C SER A 26 2.49 3.81 -17.29
N ILE A 27 2.26 4.22 -18.55
CA ILE A 27 1.25 3.61 -19.43
C ILE A 27 1.57 2.12 -19.65
N GLY A 28 2.84 1.76 -19.82
CA GLY A 28 3.26 0.35 -19.94
C GLY A 28 2.91 -0.50 -18.71
N LEU A 29 3.01 0.07 -17.49
CA LEU A 29 2.62 -0.60 -16.24
C LEU A 29 1.10 -0.79 -16.13
N LEU A 30 0.29 0.09 -16.71
CA LEU A 30 -1.17 -0.05 -16.75
C LEU A 30 -1.60 -1.20 -17.65
N GLN A 31 -0.89 -1.44 -18.75
CA GLN A 31 -1.25 -2.47 -19.73
C GLN A 31 -0.90 -3.90 -19.26
N TYR A 32 0.14 -4.06 -18.43
CA TYR A 32 0.50 -5.34 -17.81
C TYR A 32 0.60 -5.20 -16.28
N PRO A 33 -0.55 -5.13 -15.58
CA PRO A 33 -0.60 -4.79 -14.17
C PRO A 33 -0.07 -5.94 -13.30
N ASN A 34 1.22 -5.87 -12.97
CA ASN A 34 1.83 -6.66 -11.92
C ASN A 34 1.90 -5.82 -10.65
N ILE A 35 0.95 -6.03 -9.73
CA ILE A 35 0.84 -5.23 -8.50
C ILE A 35 2.15 -5.27 -7.70
N THR A 36 2.83 -6.41 -7.62
CA THR A 36 4.12 -6.54 -6.92
C THR A 36 5.20 -5.62 -7.51
N ILE A 37 5.33 -5.60 -8.84
CA ILE A 37 6.33 -4.79 -9.54
C ILE A 37 5.97 -3.31 -9.42
N SER A 38 4.69 -2.99 -9.58
CA SER A 38 4.17 -1.61 -9.50
C SER A 38 4.39 -1.02 -8.10
N LEU A 39 4.08 -1.78 -7.04
CA LEU A 39 4.34 -1.36 -5.66
C LEU A 39 5.83 -1.16 -5.41
N TYR A 40 6.67 -2.07 -5.91
CA TYR A 40 8.12 -1.97 -5.74
C TYR A 40 8.68 -0.73 -6.42
N VAL A 41 8.29 -0.47 -7.67
CA VAL A 41 8.69 0.72 -8.41
C VAL A 41 8.22 1.98 -7.68
N MET A 42 6.93 2.05 -7.30
CA MET A 42 6.36 3.17 -6.52
C MET A 42 7.14 3.42 -5.22
N TRP A 43 7.48 2.37 -4.47
CA TRP A 43 8.22 2.51 -3.22
C TRP A 43 9.64 3.05 -3.46
N LYS A 44 10.35 2.51 -4.46
CA LYS A 44 11.72 2.93 -4.78
C LYS A 44 11.77 4.34 -5.35
N THR A 45 10.79 4.75 -6.17
CA THR A 45 10.71 6.12 -6.68
C THR A 45 10.45 7.12 -5.55
N LEU A 46 9.58 6.77 -4.60
CA LEU A 46 9.30 7.63 -3.45
C LEU A 46 10.53 7.78 -2.53
N GLN A 47 11.27 6.69 -2.32
CA GLN A 47 12.54 6.72 -1.60
C GLN A 47 13.58 7.60 -2.31
N MET A 48 13.70 7.46 -3.63
CA MET A 48 14.62 8.26 -4.46
C MET A 48 14.25 9.75 -4.44
N LEU A 49 12.96 10.07 -4.57
CA LEU A 49 12.45 11.43 -4.54
C LEU A 49 12.76 12.13 -3.21
N TYR A 50 12.63 11.40 -2.09
CA TYR A 50 12.96 11.94 -0.78
C TYR A 50 14.46 12.20 -0.62
N ASN A 51 15.31 11.28 -1.07
CA ASN A 51 16.76 11.48 -1.04
C ASN A 51 17.15 12.73 -1.84
N TRP A 52 16.65 12.83 -3.08
CA TRP A 52 16.92 13.97 -3.94
C TRP A 52 16.41 15.29 -3.33
N GLY A 53 15.16 15.32 -2.85
CA GLY A 53 14.59 16.51 -2.21
C GLY A 53 15.26 16.89 -0.88
N SER A 54 15.89 15.93 -0.20
CA SER A 54 16.71 16.18 0.99
C SER A 54 18.10 16.73 0.66
N GLU A 55 18.69 16.38 -0.49
CA GLU A 55 19.97 16.92 -0.96
C GLU A 55 19.83 18.39 -1.37
N GLU A 56 18.70 18.75 -1.98
CA GLU A 56 18.39 20.11 -2.43
C GLU A 56 17.90 21.03 -1.29
N ASN A 57 17.87 20.54 -0.04
CA ASN A 57 17.35 21.23 1.16
C ASN A 57 15.91 21.74 1.04
N ILE A 58 15.13 21.21 0.10
CA ILE A 58 13.71 21.56 -0.09
C ILE A 58 12.86 20.89 1.00
N LEU A 59 13.24 19.69 1.43
CA LEU A 59 12.54 18.91 2.45
C LEU A 59 13.39 18.84 3.74
N PRO A 60 12.77 19.01 4.92
CA PRO A 60 13.47 18.81 6.18
C PRO A 60 13.89 17.34 6.31
N LYS A 61 15.10 17.11 6.83
CA LYS A 61 15.64 15.77 7.09
C LYS A 61 14.81 15.10 8.20
N VAL A 62 13.79 14.35 7.80
CA VAL A 62 12.98 13.52 8.69
C VAL A 62 13.79 12.26 9.04
N PRO A 63 14.09 12.03 10.33
CA PRO A 63 14.74 10.79 10.74
C PRO A 63 13.79 9.62 10.48
N HIS A 64 14.32 8.52 9.95
CA HIS A 64 13.56 7.29 9.65
C HIS A 64 12.38 7.47 8.67
N PHE A 65 12.52 8.31 7.63
CA PHE A 65 11.48 8.53 6.62
C PHE A 65 10.87 7.25 6.04
N ASN A 66 11.69 6.22 5.76
CA ASN A 66 11.20 4.91 5.32
C ASN A 66 10.24 4.25 6.32
N MET A 67 10.45 4.42 7.62
CA MET A 67 9.58 3.91 8.66
C MET A 67 8.23 4.64 8.65
N VAL A 68 8.26 5.96 8.48
CA VAL A 68 7.04 6.80 8.41
C VAL A 68 6.20 6.43 7.19
N LEU A 69 6.83 6.30 6.03
CA LEU A 69 6.15 5.86 4.81
C LEU A 69 5.57 4.45 4.93
N TYR A 70 6.35 3.53 5.52
CA TYR A 70 5.87 2.19 5.76
C TYR A 70 4.65 2.19 6.70
N ALA A 71 4.70 2.98 7.77
CA ALA A 71 3.60 3.13 8.71
C ALA A 71 2.36 3.75 8.03
N SER A 72 2.53 4.77 7.18
CA SER A 72 1.40 5.41 6.49
C SER A 72 0.72 4.46 5.51
N PHE A 73 1.47 3.72 4.68
CA PHE A 73 0.87 2.74 3.77
C PHE A 73 0.23 1.58 4.54
N THR A 74 0.86 1.15 5.63
CA THR A 74 0.30 0.10 6.49
C THR A 74 -1.01 0.57 7.13
N ALA A 75 -1.11 1.82 7.58
CA ALA A 75 -2.33 2.40 8.13
C ALA A 75 -3.47 2.45 7.08
N VAL A 76 -3.16 2.87 5.85
CA VAL A 76 -4.14 2.86 4.74
C VAL A 76 -4.62 1.43 4.46
N LEU A 77 -3.71 0.45 4.43
CA LEU A 77 -4.08 -0.95 4.26
C LEU A 77 -4.99 -1.47 5.38
N PHE A 78 -4.72 -1.11 6.64
CA PHE A 78 -5.58 -1.44 7.76
C PHE A 78 -6.98 -0.82 7.61
N HIS A 79 -7.06 0.45 7.21
CA HIS A 79 -8.31 1.13 6.99
C HIS A 79 -9.17 0.44 5.91
N CYS A 80 -8.56 0.12 4.76
CA CYS A 80 -9.22 -0.64 3.71
C CYS A 80 -9.65 -2.05 4.19
N ALA A 81 -8.82 -2.72 4.98
CA ALA A 81 -9.10 -4.08 5.47
C ALA A 81 -10.25 -4.13 6.49
N ILE A 82 -10.43 -3.06 7.26
CA ILE A 82 -11.54 -2.91 8.22
C ILE A 82 -12.85 -2.64 7.48
N LEU A 83 -12.85 -1.70 6.53
CA LEU A 83 -14.05 -1.34 5.77
C LEU A 83 -14.49 -2.44 4.81
N GLU A 84 -13.59 -2.96 3.97
CA GLU A 84 -13.93 -3.96 2.97
C GLU A 84 -12.77 -4.95 2.73
N ALA A 85 -12.69 -5.96 3.59
CA ALA A 85 -11.65 -6.99 3.55
C ALA A 85 -11.56 -7.74 2.20
N ASN A 86 -12.69 -7.91 1.49
CA ASN A 86 -12.76 -8.69 0.25
C ASN A 86 -12.10 -7.96 -0.93
N SER A 87 -12.03 -6.62 -0.89
CA SER A 87 -11.37 -5.84 -1.95
C SER A 87 -9.84 -5.97 -1.94
N ILE A 88 -9.24 -6.47 -0.85
CA ILE A 88 -7.79 -6.57 -0.71
C ILE A 88 -7.29 -7.90 -1.23
N ARG A 89 -6.17 -7.88 -1.97
CA ARG A 89 -5.48 -9.09 -2.40
C ARG A 89 -5.10 -9.96 -1.19
N ASN A 90 -5.44 -11.24 -1.26
CA ASN A 90 -5.19 -12.27 -0.23
C ASN A 90 -3.80 -12.21 0.43
N SER A 91 -2.75 -11.95 -0.36
CA SER A 91 -1.38 -11.84 0.16
C SER A 91 -1.18 -10.64 1.10
N TYR A 92 -1.81 -9.49 0.81
CA TYR A 92 -1.74 -8.31 1.69
C TYR A 92 -2.55 -8.54 2.96
N TYR A 93 -3.69 -9.21 2.86
CA TYR A 93 -4.47 -9.56 4.04
C TYR A 93 -3.68 -10.48 4.98
N LYS A 94 -2.99 -11.51 4.46
CA LYS A 94 -2.10 -12.36 5.26
C LYS A 94 -0.98 -11.57 5.93
N PHE A 95 -0.39 -10.61 5.22
CA PHE A 95 0.62 -9.72 5.78
C PHE A 95 0.06 -8.87 6.95
N LEU A 96 -1.13 -8.29 6.79
CA LEU A 96 -1.82 -7.54 7.86
C LEU A 96 -2.16 -8.43 9.07
N VAL A 97 -2.57 -9.68 8.83
CA VAL A 97 -2.82 -10.66 9.89
C VAL A 97 -1.55 -10.99 10.64
N ASN A 98 -0.42 -11.14 9.94
CA ASN A 98 0.87 -11.43 10.54
C ASN A 98 1.39 -10.25 11.40
N ILE A 99 1.34 -9.02 10.86
CA ILE A 99 1.84 -7.84 11.58
C ILE A 99 0.96 -7.46 12.78
N SER A 100 -0.35 -7.74 12.72
CA SER A 100 -1.29 -7.47 13.82
C SER A 100 -1.39 -8.60 14.85
N GLY A 101 -0.67 -9.72 14.66
CA GLY A 101 -0.80 -10.89 15.53
C GLY A 101 -2.22 -11.46 15.54
N ARG A 102 -2.89 -11.50 14.38
CA ARG A 102 -4.27 -11.99 14.16
C ARG A 102 -5.39 -11.15 14.78
N ARG A 103 -5.07 -10.04 15.46
CA ARG A 103 -6.06 -9.17 16.13
C ARG A 103 -7.03 -8.48 15.17
N ILE A 104 -6.60 -8.21 13.93
CA ILE A 104 -7.44 -7.58 12.90
C ILE A 104 -8.73 -8.37 12.60
N ASN A 105 -8.71 -9.68 12.81
CA ASN A 105 -9.87 -10.55 12.57
C ASN A 105 -10.86 -10.55 13.73
N LEU A 106 -10.40 -10.18 14.93
CA LEU A 106 -11.20 -10.12 16.16
C LEU A 106 -11.85 -8.74 16.36
N PHE A 107 -11.46 -7.75 15.56
CA PHE A 107 -12.02 -6.42 15.61
C PHE A 107 -13.50 -6.46 15.24
N ASP A 108 -14.36 -5.95 16.12
CA ASP A 108 -15.78 -5.92 15.89
C ASP A 108 -16.16 -4.88 14.83
N ARG A 109 -16.75 -5.36 13.73
CA ARG A 109 -17.16 -4.55 12.57
C ARG A 109 -18.66 -4.31 12.52
N ARG A 110 -19.42 -4.80 13.50
CA ARG A 110 -20.87 -4.58 13.61
C ARG A 110 -21.27 -3.09 13.61
N PRO A 111 -20.51 -2.16 14.23
CA PRO A 111 -20.85 -0.73 14.18
C PRO A 111 -20.96 -0.18 12.74
N PHE A 112 -20.15 -0.68 11.81
CA PHE A 112 -20.19 -0.25 10.41
C PHE A 112 -21.45 -0.69 9.66
N GLN A 113 -22.23 -1.62 10.23
CA GLN A 113 -23.50 -2.03 9.64
C GLN A 113 -24.54 -0.90 9.68
N SER A 114 -24.47 -0.01 10.69
CA SER A 114 -25.29 1.20 10.76
C SER A 114 -25.01 2.19 9.62
N LEU A 115 -23.79 2.18 9.08
CA LEU A 115 -23.37 2.97 7.91
C LEU A 115 -23.77 2.29 6.58
N GLY A 116 -24.52 1.19 6.62
CA GLY A 116 -24.90 0.40 5.45
C GLY A 116 -23.77 -0.49 4.90
N LEU A 117 -22.62 -0.53 5.58
CA LEU A 117 -21.47 -1.33 5.15
C LEU A 117 -21.58 -2.76 5.68
N ARG A 118 -21.52 -3.75 4.78
CA ARG A 118 -21.53 -5.19 5.13
C ARG A 118 -20.17 -5.72 5.56
N SER A 119 -19.39 -4.92 6.30
CA SER A 119 -17.98 -5.19 6.63
C SER A 119 -17.77 -6.46 7.46
N HIS A 120 -18.75 -6.84 8.30
CA HIS A 120 -18.70 -8.08 9.08
C HIS A 120 -18.87 -9.32 8.19
N ASP A 121 -19.86 -9.36 7.31
CA ASP A 121 -20.10 -10.47 6.38
C ASP A 121 -18.89 -10.69 5.46
N ARG A 122 -18.34 -9.60 4.92
CA ARG A 122 -17.16 -9.62 4.04
C ARG A 122 -15.92 -10.15 4.74
N LEU A 123 -15.73 -9.84 6.03
CA LEU A 123 -14.67 -10.44 6.83
C LEU A 123 -14.85 -11.96 6.92
N GLN A 124 -16.05 -12.43 7.29
CA GLN A 124 -16.30 -13.87 7.44
C GLN A 124 -16.00 -14.64 6.14
N GLU A 125 -16.36 -14.07 4.99
CA GLU A 125 -16.01 -14.63 3.67
C GLU A 125 -14.49 -14.75 3.49
N VAL A 126 -13.75 -13.70 3.78
CA VAL A 126 -12.29 -13.66 3.61
C VAL A 126 -11.60 -14.64 4.55
N VAL A 127 -12.05 -14.72 5.80
CA VAL A 127 -11.53 -15.65 6.81
C VAL A 127 -11.74 -17.09 6.38
N LYS A 128 -12.95 -17.42 5.89
CA LYS A 128 -13.27 -18.74 5.36
C LYS A 128 -12.42 -19.07 4.12
N ARG A 129 -12.28 -18.11 3.19
CA ARG A 129 -11.47 -18.27 1.96
C ARG A 129 -9.99 -18.49 2.26
N LEU A 130 -9.45 -17.76 3.23
CA LEU A 130 -8.03 -17.81 3.59
C LEU A 130 -7.69 -18.90 4.62
N LYS A 131 -8.70 -19.61 5.14
CA LYS A 131 -8.58 -20.60 6.22
C LYS A 131 -7.80 -20.04 7.41
N ILE A 132 -8.13 -18.80 7.79
CA ILE A 132 -7.45 -18.14 8.90
C ILE A 132 -8.02 -18.71 10.19
N ASP A 133 -7.14 -19.25 11.01
CA ASP A 133 -7.51 -19.68 12.34
C ASP A 133 -7.92 -18.44 13.17
N MET A 134 -9.14 -18.46 13.68
CA MET A 134 -9.72 -17.43 14.53
C MET A 134 -9.43 -17.66 16.01
N THR A 135 -8.84 -18.81 16.36
CA THR A 135 -8.55 -19.20 17.74
C THR A 135 -7.39 -18.35 18.27
N ASN A 136 -7.70 -17.23 18.89
CA ASN A 136 -6.75 -16.41 19.62
C ASN A 136 -7.12 -16.47 21.10
N PRO A 137 -6.19 -16.82 22.01
CA PRO A 137 -6.47 -16.80 23.45
C PRO A 137 -6.71 -15.39 24.03
N LEU A 138 -6.76 -14.35 23.19
CA LEU A 138 -6.92 -12.95 23.57
C LEU A 138 -8.13 -12.33 22.84
N PRO A 139 -8.87 -11.40 23.50
CA PRO A 139 -8.44 -10.64 24.67
C PRO A 139 -8.81 -11.31 26.01
N ILE A 140 -7.93 -11.14 27.01
CA ILE A 140 -8.17 -11.51 28.42
C ILE A 140 -9.31 -10.68 29.03
N MET A 141 -9.74 -9.59 28.38
CA MET A 141 -10.80 -8.71 28.86
C MET A 141 -11.86 -8.43 27.79
N PRO A 142 -13.15 -8.40 28.16
CA PRO A 142 -14.22 -7.94 27.28
C PRO A 142 -14.15 -6.41 27.09
N LEU A 143 -14.27 -5.95 25.85
CA LEU A 143 -14.59 -4.55 25.54
C LEU A 143 -16.09 -4.35 25.75
N THR A 144 -16.53 -4.42 27.01
CA THR A 144 -17.84 -3.94 27.45
C THR A 144 -17.64 -2.56 28.04
N ALA A 145 -18.16 -1.54 27.36
CA ALA A 145 -18.59 -0.29 27.95
C ALA A 145 -20.13 -0.27 27.90
#